data_AF-A0A8T6ZQQ0-F1
#
_entry.id   AF-A0A8T6ZQQ0-F1
#
_cell.length_a   1.000
_cell.length_b   1.000
_cell.length_c   1.000
_cell.angle_alpha   90.00
_cell.angle_beta   90.00
_cell.angle_gamma   90.00
#
_symmetry.space_group_name_H-M   'P 1'
#
loop_
_entity.id
_entity.type
_entity.pdbx_description
1 polymer ?
#
loop_
_entity_poly.entity_id
_entity_poly.type
_entity_poly.pdbx_seq_one_letter_code
_entity_poly.pdbx_strand_id
1 'polypeptide(L)'
;MDANEIKARMDASLEHDPRVNHHLDEIDVRVEEDDVILAGEVSSIAAKKLALETVAAQSGVAGIVDRLHVQASQSMTDGEIANHLQRALMGDSTFGFVEIHRSGDRRGGAKAGSGQPFVEFAVEDGIVTLDGELPSLTHKRLAGVFAWWVPGSRDVINGIAVEPPEEDRDAEVLDALRIVLEKDPFLDAMQIRASCENFRITLQGAVSGEEQKRLAESDAWALFAVDDVTNEIEVVQSARR
;
A
#
# COMPACT_ATOMS: atom_id res chain seq x y z
N MET A 1 26.16 19.53 9.27
CA MET A 1 26.28 18.68 8.07
C MET A 1 25.65 19.49 6.95
N ASP A 2 26.34 19.68 5.83
CA ASP A 2 25.80 20.47 4.71
C ASP A 2 24.65 19.70 4.04
N ALA A 3 23.61 20.38 3.55
CA ALA A 3 22.46 19.76 2.88
C ALA A 3 22.91 18.88 1.69
N ASN A 4 23.99 19.29 1.00
CA ASN A 4 24.58 18.50 -0.08
C ASN A 4 25.22 17.19 0.40
N GLU A 5 25.85 17.19 1.58
CA GLU A 5 26.43 15.97 2.17
C GLU A 5 25.33 15.00 2.59
N ILE A 6 24.22 15.52 3.13
CA ILE A 6 23.04 14.74 3.49
C ILE A 6 22.45 14.07 2.25
N LYS A 7 22.21 14.85 1.18
CA LYS A 7 21.69 14.36 -0.08
C LYS A 7 22.60 13.28 -0.68
N ALA A 8 23.90 13.55 -0.83
CA ALA A 8 24.84 12.60 -1.44
C ALA A 8 24.90 11.26 -0.71
N ARG A 9 24.76 11.28 0.63
CA ARG A 9 24.68 10.06 1.43
C ARG A 9 23.37 9.30 1.23
N MET A 10 22.25 10.00 1.08
CA MET A 10 20.94 9.39 0.81
C MET A 10 20.90 8.77 -0.58
N ASP A 11 21.36 9.49 -1.60
CA ASP A 11 21.50 8.96 -2.97
C ASP A 11 22.34 7.68 -2.94
N ALA A 12 23.51 7.71 -2.28
CA ALA A 12 24.36 6.54 -2.14
C ALA A 12 23.67 5.40 -1.38
N SER A 13 22.91 5.69 -0.32
CA SER A 13 22.24 4.64 0.47
C SER A 13 21.13 3.97 -0.31
N LEU A 14 20.36 4.76 -1.08
CA LEU A 14 19.37 4.23 -2.02
C LEU A 14 20.07 3.34 -3.05
N GLU A 15 21.11 3.82 -3.74
CA GLU A 15 21.88 3.06 -4.75
C GLU A 15 22.43 1.71 -4.26
N HIS A 16 22.63 1.54 -2.95
CA HIS A 16 23.13 0.31 -2.35
C HIS A 16 22.04 -0.64 -1.83
N ASP A 17 20.76 -0.24 -1.79
CA ASP A 17 19.67 -1.15 -1.40
C ASP A 17 19.28 -2.03 -2.60
N PRO A 18 19.63 -3.34 -2.60
CA PRO A 18 19.36 -4.22 -3.73
C PRO A 18 17.86 -4.48 -3.96
N ARG A 19 16.99 -4.06 -3.03
CA ARG A 19 15.53 -4.20 -3.13
C ARG A 19 14.88 -3.02 -3.87
N VAL A 20 15.60 -1.92 -4.06
CA VAL A 20 15.18 -0.78 -4.90
C VAL A 20 15.86 -0.91 -6.25
N ASN A 21 15.09 -0.85 -7.34
CA ASN A 21 15.64 -1.08 -8.67
C ASN A 21 15.91 0.26 -9.37
N HIS A 22 17.11 0.79 -9.19
CA HIS A 22 17.55 2.07 -9.78
C HIS A 22 17.47 2.17 -11.31
N HIS A 23 17.28 1.06 -12.02
CA HIS A 23 17.07 1.08 -13.47
C HIS A 23 15.61 1.33 -13.86
N LEU A 24 14.67 1.06 -12.96
CA LEU A 24 13.23 1.22 -13.16
C LEU A 24 12.64 2.36 -12.33
N ASP A 25 13.30 2.69 -11.22
CA ASP A 25 12.86 3.69 -10.25
C ASP A 25 13.59 5.02 -10.47
N GLU A 26 12.82 6.07 -10.76
CA GLU A 26 13.29 7.45 -10.87
C GLU A 26 13.05 8.16 -9.53
N ILE A 27 14.06 8.21 -8.67
CA ILE A 27 13.97 8.81 -7.33
C ILE A 27 14.88 10.04 -7.27
N ASP A 28 14.30 11.23 -7.06
CA ASP A 28 15.01 12.46 -6.78
C ASP A 28 14.91 12.81 -5.28
N VAL A 29 16.07 12.99 -4.65
CA VAL A 29 16.19 13.37 -3.24
C VAL A 29 16.55 14.84 -3.13
N ARG A 30 15.77 15.62 -2.40
CA ARG A 30 16.06 17.02 -2.08
C ARG A 30 16.04 17.22 -0.57
N VAL A 31 16.92 18.10 -0.09
CA VAL A 31 16.99 18.46 1.34
C VAL A 31 16.64 19.93 1.47
N GLU A 32 15.55 20.22 2.19
CA GLU A 32 15.09 21.57 2.48
C GLU A 32 15.09 21.77 4.01
N GLU A 33 16.02 22.60 4.49
CA GLU A 33 16.30 22.77 5.94
C GLU A 33 16.63 21.42 6.61
N ASP A 34 15.70 20.87 7.38
CA ASP A 34 15.82 19.57 8.06
C ASP A 34 14.89 18.48 7.46
N ASP A 35 14.09 18.84 6.45
CA ASP A 35 13.15 17.94 5.77
C ASP A 35 13.76 17.38 4.48
N VAL A 36 13.49 16.09 4.24
CA VAL A 36 13.88 15.40 3.01
C VAL A 36 12.66 15.21 2.13
N ILE A 37 12.74 15.69 0.90
CA ILE A 37 11.69 15.48 -0.10
C ILE A 37 12.16 14.34 -1.02
N LEU A 38 11.37 13.27 -1.09
CA LEU A 38 11.53 12.21 -2.08
C LEU A 38 10.48 12.37 -3.15
N ALA A 39 10.88 12.52 -4.41
CA ALA A 39 9.97 12.72 -5.53
C ALA A 39 10.35 11.88 -6.74
N GLY A 40 9.35 11.47 -7.53
CA GLY A 40 9.55 10.75 -8.79
C GLY A 40 8.65 9.53 -8.93
N GLU A 41 9.02 8.62 -9.82
CA GLU A 41 8.21 7.45 -10.17
C GLU A 41 8.94 6.16 -9.80
N VAL A 42 8.24 5.25 -9.13
CA VAL A 42 8.78 3.95 -8.74
C VAL A 42 7.95 2.81 -9.32
N SER A 43 8.60 1.69 -9.57
CA SER A 43 8.03 0.54 -10.25
C SER A 43 7.06 -0.28 -9.39
N SER A 44 7.05 -0.08 -8.07
CA SER A 44 6.21 -0.85 -7.14
C SER A 44 5.98 -0.15 -5.79
N ILE A 45 4.96 -0.61 -5.06
CA ILE A 45 4.69 -0.18 -3.67
C ILE A 45 5.88 -0.55 -2.76
N ALA A 46 6.52 -1.69 -3.00
CA ALA A 46 7.73 -2.12 -2.30
C ALA A 46 8.84 -1.08 -2.46
N ALA A 47 9.19 -0.73 -3.70
CA ALA A 47 10.22 0.28 -3.99
C ALA A 47 9.91 1.63 -3.32
N LYS A 48 8.63 2.06 -3.34
CA LYS A 48 8.18 3.28 -2.65
C LYS A 48 8.50 3.23 -1.15
N LYS A 49 8.03 2.20 -0.46
CA LYS A 49 8.17 2.06 1.01
C LYS A 49 9.62 1.87 1.43
N LEU A 50 10.38 1.08 0.68
CA LEU A 50 11.80 0.83 0.94
C LEU A 50 12.65 2.08 0.75
N ALA A 51 12.34 2.91 -0.26
CA ALA A 51 13.02 4.20 -0.42
C ALA A 51 12.77 5.12 0.77
N LEU A 52 11.53 5.18 1.26
CA LEU A 52 11.16 5.94 2.46
C LEU A 52 11.88 5.41 3.72
N GLU A 53 11.88 4.09 3.95
CA GLU A 53 12.58 3.45 5.09
C GLU A 53 14.09 3.72 5.03
N THR A 54 14.71 3.57 3.86
CA THR A 54 16.15 3.79 3.65
C THR A 54 16.57 5.21 4.01
N VAL A 55 15.75 6.20 3.66
CA VAL A 55 15.99 7.61 4.00
C VAL A 55 15.68 7.89 5.47
N ALA A 56 14.59 7.34 6.01
CA ALA A 56 14.21 7.51 7.41
C ALA A 56 15.26 6.94 8.38
N ALA A 57 15.97 5.90 7.98
CA ALA A 57 17.06 5.30 8.75
C ALA A 57 18.32 6.19 8.84
N GLN A 58 18.43 7.24 8.03
CA GLN A 58 19.62 8.11 8.00
C GLN A 58 19.61 9.12 9.15
N SER A 59 20.76 9.29 9.80
CA SER A 59 20.93 10.33 10.82
C SER A 59 20.79 11.75 10.25
N GLY A 60 20.03 12.61 10.93
CA GLY A 60 19.85 14.01 10.54
C GLY A 60 18.66 14.28 9.63
N VAL A 61 17.75 13.32 9.47
CA VAL A 61 16.43 13.52 8.86
C VAL A 61 15.44 13.86 9.97
N ALA A 62 14.85 15.07 9.95
CA ALA A 62 13.80 15.44 10.90
C ALA A 62 12.41 15.02 10.40
N GLY A 63 12.19 15.13 9.09
CA GLY A 63 10.95 14.76 8.43
C GLY A 63 11.20 14.29 6.99
N ILE A 64 10.25 13.53 6.46
CA ILE A 64 10.23 13.13 5.06
C ILE A 64 8.92 13.59 4.45
N VAL A 65 9.03 14.32 3.35
CA VAL A 65 7.91 14.67 2.48
C VAL A 65 7.92 13.68 1.32
N ASP A 66 7.00 12.73 1.38
CA ASP A 66 6.78 11.74 0.32
C ASP A 66 6.02 12.37 -0.86
N ARG A 67 6.66 12.35 -2.03
CA ARG A 67 6.10 12.70 -3.34
C ARG A 67 6.47 11.64 -4.39
N LEU A 68 6.76 10.42 -3.95
CA LEU A 68 6.97 9.29 -4.85
C LEU A 68 5.61 8.78 -5.33
N HIS A 69 5.51 8.42 -6.59
CA HIS A 69 4.33 7.77 -7.15
C HIS A 69 4.70 6.41 -7.71
N VAL A 70 3.82 5.44 -7.55
CA VAL A 70 3.93 4.15 -8.23
C VAL A 70 3.50 4.34 -9.69
N GLN A 71 4.27 3.77 -10.60
CA GLN A 71 3.94 3.74 -12.01
C GLN A 71 2.65 2.96 -12.22
N ALA A 72 1.61 3.63 -12.72
CA ALA A 72 0.34 3.00 -13.02
C ALA A 72 0.52 1.87 -14.05
N SER A 73 0.03 0.68 -13.72
CA SER A 73 0.09 -0.48 -14.63
C SER A 73 -0.81 -0.31 -15.85
N GLN A 74 -1.84 0.56 -15.78
CA GLN A 74 -2.69 0.95 -16.89
C GLN A 74 -3.00 2.45 -16.83
N SER A 75 -2.98 3.12 -17.98
CA SER A 75 -3.44 4.51 -18.08
C SER A 75 -4.94 4.58 -17.85
N MET A 76 -5.37 5.28 -16.80
CA MET A 76 -6.78 5.49 -16.46
C MET A 76 -6.98 6.96 -16.06
N THR A 77 -8.17 7.49 -16.32
CA THR A 77 -8.61 8.77 -15.78
C THR A 77 -9.03 8.63 -14.31
N ASP A 78 -9.00 9.72 -13.55
CA ASP A 78 -9.49 9.74 -12.16
C ASP A 78 -10.94 9.24 -12.04
N GLY A 79 -11.77 9.53 -13.05
CA GLY A 79 -13.13 9.02 -13.15
C GLY A 79 -13.20 7.49 -13.27
N GLU A 80 -12.32 6.89 -14.07
CA GLU A 80 -12.24 5.43 -14.23
C GLU A 80 -11.69 4.78 -12.97
N ILE A 81 -10.64 5.32 -12.37
CA ILE A 81 -10.07 4.82 -11.11
C ILE A 81 -11.15 4.84 -10.01
N ALA A 82 -11.83 5.97 -9.85
CA ALA A 82 -12.91 6.12 -8.89
C ALA A 82 -14.05 5.11 -9.11
N ASN A 83 -14.46 4.89 -10.37
CA ASN A 83 -15.51 3.92 -10.70
C ASN A 83 -15.07 2.47 -10.41
N HIS A 84 -13.80 2.14 -10.64
CA HIS A 84 -13.24 0.82 -10.32
C HIS A 84 -13.21 0.59 -8.81
N LEU A 85 -12.68 1.56 -8.05
CA LEU A 85 -12.63 1.50 -6.59
C LEU A 85 -14.04 1.38 -5.98
N GLN A 86 -14.99 2.19 -6.44
CA GLN A 86 -16.36 2.14 -5.94
C GLN A 86 -16.99 0.77 -6.16
N ARG A 87 -16.80 0.17 -7.35
CA ARG A 87 -17.31 -1.17 -7.65
C ARG A 87 -16.63 -2.25 -6.81
N ALA A 88 -15.31 -2.16 -6.60
CA ALA A 88 -14.58 -3.10 -5.77
C ALA A 88 -15.09 -3.07 -4.32
N LEU A 89 -15.19 -1.88 -3.73
CA LEU A 89 -15.69 -1.71 -2.36
C LEU A 89 -17.15 -2.17 -2.21
N MET A 90 -18.06 -1.75 -3.10
CA MET A 90 -19.48 -2.15 -3.01
C MET A 90 -19.72 -3.62 -3.35
N GLY A 91 -18.86 -4.21 -4.19
CA GLY A 91 -18.97 -5.61 -4.60
C GLY A 91 -18.47 -6.59 -3.55
N ASP A 92 -17.66 -6.12 -2.60
CA ASP A 92 -17.07 -6.95 -1.58
C ASP A 92 -17.95 -7.07 -0.33
N SER A 93 -18.22 -8.30 0.10
CA SER A 93 -19.10 -8.56 1.24
C SER A 93 -18.56 -8.03 2.57
N THR A 94 -17.23 -7.83 2.69
CA THR A 94 -16.61 -7.23 3.88
C THR A 94 -17.05 -5.78 4.07
N PHE A 95 -17.44 -5.08 3.01
CA PHE A 95 -17.93 -3.71 3.06
C PHE A 95 -19.46 -3.59 2.94
N GLY A 96 -20.20 -4.71 2.97
CA GLY A 96 -21.66 -4.71 2.74
C GLY A 96 -22.49 -3.93 3.77
N PHE A 97 -21.92 -3.58 4.91
CA PHE A 97 -22.54 -2.76 5.96
C PHE A 97 -21.97 -1.33 6.04
N VAL A 98 -21.01 -0.99 5.17
CA VAL A 98 -20.30 0.28 5.12
C VAL A 98 -20.90 1.15 4.03
N GLU A 99 -21.19 2.41 4.32
CA GLU A 99 -21.61 3.33 3.27
C GLU A 99 -20.40 3.82 2.45
N ILE A 100 -20.44 3.65 1.13
CA ILE A 100 -19.34 4.04 0.23
C ILE A 100 -19.75 5.27 -0.58
N HIS A 101 -19.00 6.36 -0.45
CA HIS A 101 -19.29 7.64 -1.07
C HIS A 101 -18.08 8.16 -1.86
N ARG A 102 -18.29 8.71 -3.05
CA ARG A 102 -17.26 9.50 -3.73
C ARG A 102 -17.36 10.95 -3.26
N SER A 103 -16.21 11.59 -3.02
CA SER A 103 -16.14 13.00 -2.65
C SER A 103 -16.79 13.86 -3.72
N GLY A 104 -17.66 14.78 -3.30
CA GLY A 104 -18.49 15.60 -4.19
C GLY A 104 -19.89 15.05 -4.51
N ASP A 105 -20.17 13.76 -4.28
CA ASP A 105 -21.51 13.18 -4.49
C ASP A 105 -22.48 13.52 -3.33
N ARG A 106 -21.95 13.93 -2.16
CA ARG A 106 -22.76 14.25 -0.98
C ARG A 106 -23.38 15.65 -1.03
N ARG A 107 -24.70 15.70 -1.26
CA ARG A 107 -25.57 16.65 -0.55
C ARG A 107 -26.08 15.98 0.74
N GLY A 108 -25.28 16.00 1.81
CA GLY A 108 -25.72 15.65 3.17
C GLY A 108 -25.40 14.23 3.67
N GLY A 109 -24.18 13.74 3.45
CA GLY A 109 -23.77 12.41 3.95
C GLY A 109 -23.56 12.33 5.47
N ALA A 110 -23.43 11.09 5.95
CA ALA A 110 -23.19 10.76 7.35
C ALA A 110 -22.06 11.63 7.93
N LYS A 111 -22.39 12.39 8.98
CA LYS A 111 -21.40 13.17 9.72
C LYS A 111 -20.56 12.20 10.55
N ALA A 112 -19.26 12.48 10.65
CA ALA A 112 -18.38 11.91 11.67
C ALA A 112 -19.14 11.83 13.02
N GLY A 113 -19.15 10.64 13.65
CA GLY A 113 -19.92 10.38 14.86
C GLY A 113 -21.41 10.02 14.66
N SER A 114 -21.84 9.64 13.45
CA SER A 114 -23.17 9.04 13.20
C SER A 114 -23.32 7.65 13.82
N GLY A 115 -22.19 7.00 14.14
CA GLY A 115 -22.12 5.60 14.59
C GLY A 115 -22.28 4.58 13.45
N GLN A 116 -22.45 5.02 12.21
CA GLN A 116 -22.49 4.14 11.04
C GLN A 116 -21.17 4.21 10.28
N PRO A 117 -20.57 3.07 9.94
CA PRO A 117 -19.29 3.05 9.25
C PRO A 117 -19.45 3.53 7.81
N PHE A 118 -18.53 4.36 7.36
CA PHE A 118 -18.54 4.90 6.01
C PHE A 118 -17.12 5.11 5.50
N VAL A 119 -16.97 5.04 4.18
CA VAL A 119 -15.77 5.43 3.46
C VAL A 119 -16.16 6.51 2.46
N GLU A 120 -15.47 7.63 2.52
CA GLU A 120 -15.49 8.68 1.50
C GLU A 120 -14.15 8.63 0.76
N PHE A 121 -14.17 8.71 -0.57
CA PHE A 121 -12.93 8.68 -1.35
C PHE A 121 -12.91 9.70 -2.47
N ALA A 122 -11.73 10.22 -2.78
CA ALA A 122 -11.46 11.09 -3.91
C ALA A 122 -10.32 10.52 -4.76
N VAL A 123 -10.30 10.87 -6.04
CA VAL A 123 -9.18 10.56 -6.93
C VAL A 123 -8.80 11.83 -7.67
N GLU A 124 -7.52 12.19 -7.58
CA GLU A 124 -6.92 13.34 -8.27
C GLU A 124 -5.53 12.95 -8.77
N ASP A 125 -5.28 13.10 -10.07
CA ASP A 125 -4.00 12.74 -10.71
C ASP A 125 -3.55 11.28 -10.46
N GLY A 126 -4.52 10.36 -10.34
CA GLY A 126 -4.27 8.94 -10.00
C GLY A 126 -3.95 8.68 -8.52
N ILE A 127 -4.00 9.70 -7.67
CA ILE A 127 -3.84 9.58 -6.21
C ILE A 127 -5.22 9.33 -5.59
N VAL A 128 -5.37 8.19 -4.92
CA VAL A 128 -6.59 7.87 -4.18
C VAL A 128 -6.47 8.38 -2.76
N THR A 129 -7.40 9.23 -2.34
CA THR A 129 -7.54 9.62 -0.93
C THR A 129 -8.75 8.90 -0.34
N LEU A 130 -8.56 8.21 0.78
CA LEU A 130 -9.60 7.51 1.53
C LEU A 130 -9.76 8.16 2.90
N ASP A 131 -10.99 8.56 3.22
CA ASP A 131 -11.39 9.12 4.51
C ASP A 131 -12.63 8.39 5.05
N GLY A 132 -12.92 8.58 6.33
CA GLY A 132 -14.13 8.06 6.96
C GLY A 132 -13.88 7.42 8.31
N GLU A 133 -14.84 6.60 8.74
CA GLU A 133 -14.83 5.90 10.03
C GLU A 133 -15.19 4.44 9.80
N LEU A 134 -14.28 3.53 10.15
CA LEU A 134 -14.46 2.08 10.02
C LEU A 134 -14.34 1.38 11.38
N PRO A 135 -14.96 0.20 11.56
CA PRO A 135 -15.04 -0.44 12.87
C PRO A 135 -13.78 -1.23 13.25
N SER A 136 -12.82 -1.42 12.33
CA SER A 136 -11.56 -2.10 12.64
C SER A 136 -10.41 -1.74 11.69
N LEU A 137 -9.18 -1.97 12.16
CA LEU A 137 -7.93 -1.81 11.38
C LEU A 137 -7.91 -2.72 10.16
N THR A 138 -8.50 -3.92 10.24
CA THR A 138 -8.65 -4.83 9.09
C THR A 138 -9.44 -4.17 7.96
N HIS A 139 -10.58 -3.54 8.25
CA HIS A 139 -11.36 -2.85 7.21
C HIS A 139 -10.59 -1.66 6.63
N LYS A 140 -9.90 -0.88 7.48
CA LYS A 140 -9.02 0.21 7.03
C LYS A 140 -7.95 -0.28 6.07
N ARG A 141 -7.28 -1.39 6.37
CA ARG A 141 -6.25 -2.01 5.52
C ARG A 141 -6.82 -2.50 4.19
N LEU A 142 -7.94 -3.21 4.22
CA LEU A 142 -8.59 -3.73 3.02
C LEU A 142 -9.04 -2.61 2.08
N ALA A 143 -9.53 -1.49 2.62
CA ALA A 143 -9.90 -0.33 1.80
C ALA A 143 -8.67 0.24 1.06
N GLY A 144 -7.52 0.32 1.74
CA GLY A 144 -6.25 0.72 1.13
C GLY A 144 -5.77 -0.26 0.05
N VAL A 145 -5.86 -1.56 0.31
CA VAL A 145 -5.47 -2.59 -0.67
C VAL A 145 -6.37 -2.54 -1.90
N PHE A 146 -7.69 -2.39 -1.72
CA PHE A 146 -8.59 -2.23 -2.85
C PHE A 146 -8.31 -0.99 -3.69
N ALA A 147 -7.84 0.10 -3.07
CA ALA A 147 -7.37 1.27 -3.82
C ALA A 147 -6.09 0.97 -4.60
N TRP A 148 -5.12 0.26 -4.01
CA TRP A 148 -3.88 -0.16 -4.69
C TRP A 148 -4.12 -1.15 -5.84
N TRP A 149 -5.12 -2.02 -5.72
CA TRP A 149 -5.48 -2.98 -6.77
C TRP A 149 -6.14 -2.35 -8.00
N VAL A 150 -6.54 -1.07 -7.94
CA VAL A 150 -7.01 -0.38 -9.13
C VAL A 150 -5.79 -0.09 -10.03
N PRO A 151 -5.72 -0.63 -11.26
CA PRO A 151 -4.51 -0.56 -12.10
C PRO A 151 -3.95 0.84 -12.39
N GLY A 152 -4.81 1.85 -12.35
CA GLY A 152 -4.47 3.26 -12.56
C GLY A 152 -4.03 4.02 -11.32
N SER A 153 -4.09 3.41 -10.13
CA SER A 153 -3.66 4.05 -8.89
C SER A 153 -2.15 4.25 -8.89
N ARG A 154 -1.75 5.47 -8.52
CA ARG A 154 -0.35 5.90 -8.43
C ARG A 154 0.08 6.15 -7.00
N ASP A 155 -0.87 6.53 -6.15
CA ASP A 155 -0.65 6.63 -4.73
C ASP A 155 -1.96 6.41 -3.96
N VAL A 156 -1.85 6.03 -2.69
CA VAL A 156 -3.00 5.82 -1.80
C VAL A 156 -2.74 6.48 -0.46
N ILE A 157 -3.51 7.53 -0.17
CA ILE A 157 -3.52 8.24 1.11
C ILE A 157 -4.71 7.70 1.92
N ASN A 158 -4.43 6.95 2.99
CA ASN A 158 -5.46 6.32 3.81
C ASN A 158 -5.64 7.03 5.16
N GLY A 159 -6.52 8.03 5.18
CA GLY A 159 -6.92 8.84 6.33
C GLY A 159 -8.08 8.27 7.15
N ILE A 160 -8.58 7.07 6.84
CA ILE A 160 -9.72 6.47 7.55
C ILE A 160 -9.39 6.32 9.05
N ALA A 161 -10.32 6.76 9.90
CA ALA A 161 -10.28 6.55 11.35
C ALA A 161 -10.87 5.18 11.72
N VAL A 162 -10.36 4.58 12.79
CA VAL A 162 -10.91 3.34 13.36
C VAL A 162 -11.63 3.67 14.66
N GLU A 163 -12.91 3.33 14.75
CA GLU A 163 -13.77 3.62 15.92
C GLU A 163 -14.55 2.37 16.33
N PRO A 164 -14.36 1.86 17.57
CA PRO A 164 -13.44 2.36 18.58
C PRO A 164 -11.97 2.12 18.21
N PRO A 165 -11.03 2.94 18.73
CA PRO A 165 -9.60 2.74 18.46
C PRO A 165 -9.13 1.34 18.85
N GLU A 166 -8.42 0.68 17.95
CA GLU A 166 -7.81 -0.62 18.17
C GLU A 166 -6.30 -0.49 18.42
N GLU A 167 -5.75 -1.38 19.24
CA GLU A 167 -4.30 -1.52 19.37
C GLU A 167 -3.77 -2.20 18.10
N ASP A 168 -2.83 -1.57 17.43
CA ASP A 168 -2.26 -2.12 16.19
C ASP A 168 -1.10 -3.07 16.51
N ARG A 169 -1.27 -4.37 16.24
CA ARG A 169 -0.25 -5.39 16.47
C ARG A 169 -0.13 -6.31 15.25
N ASP A 170 0.89 -7.15 15.29
CA ASP A 170 1.20 -8.11 14.21
C ASP A 170 0.03 -9.03 13.86
N ALA A 171 -0.82 -9.37 14.84
CA ALA A 171 -1.99 -10.23 14.62
C ALA A 171 -3.02 -9.55 13.69
N GLU A 172 -3.30 -8.27 13.90
CA GLU A 172 -4.24 -7.49 13.10
C GLU A 172 -3.71 -7.24 11.67
N VAL A 173 -2.38 -7.12 11.50
CA VAL A 173 -1.74 -7.10 10.17
C VAL A 173 -1.89 -8.45 9.47
N LEU A 174 -1.59 -9.54 10.18
CA LEU A 174 -1.62 -10.89 9.64
C LEU A 174 -3.03 -11.33 9.25
N ASP A 175 -4.05 -10.98 10.04
CA ASP A 175 -5.45 -11.27 9.71
C ASP A 175 -5.92 -10.49 8.48
N ALA A 176 -5.50 -9.22 8.33
CA ALA A 176 -5.77 -8.47 7.11
C ALA A 176 -5.09 -9.11 5.89
N LEU A 177 -3.82 -9.51 6.01
CA LEU A 177 -3.08 -10.17 4.94
C LEU A 177 -3.73 -11.48 4.47
N ARG A 178 -4.20 -12.31 5.40
CA ARG A 178 -4.91 -13.55 5.05
C ARG A 178 -6.13 -13.26 4.18
N ILE A 179 -6.91 -12.25 4.56
CA ILE A 179 -8.09 -11.85 3.80
C ILE A 179 -7.71 -11.29 2.43
N VAL A 180 -6.62 -10.52 2.33
CA VAL A 180 -6.11 -10.00 1.05
C VAL A 180 -5.73 -11.15 0.11
N LEU A 181 -4.91 -12.09 0.58
CA LEU A 181 -4.48 -13.24 -0.21
C LEU A 181 -5.66 -14.13 -0.64
N GLU A 182 -6.70 -14.25 0.19
CA GLU A 182 -7.94 -14.96 -0.16
C GLU A 182 -8.78 -14.23 -1.22
N LYS A 183 -8.69 -12.89 -1.29
CA LYS A 183 -9.45 -12.07 -2.23
C LYS A 183 -8.75 -11.89 -3.58
N ASP A 184 -7.44 -12.07 -3.67
CA ASP A 184 -6.73 -12.03 -4.96
C ASP A 184 -7.12 -13.25 -5.83
N PRO A 185 -7.83 -13.04 -6.96
CA PRO A 185 -8.28 -14.14 -7.82
C PRO A 185 -7.14 -14.88 -8.53
N PHE A 186 -5.91 -14.37 -8.50
CA PHE A 186 -4.74 -14.99 -9.12
C PHE A 186 -3.94 -15.89 -8.17
N LEU A 187 -4.25 -15.86 -6.87
CA LEU A 187 -3.57 -16.62 -5.83
C LEU A 187 -4.44 -17.78 -5.31
N ASP A 188 -3.79 -18.89 -4.98
CA ASP A 188 -4.40 -19.92 -4.14
C ASP A 188 -3.88 -19.71 -2.72
N ALA A 189 -4.64 -18.97 -1.91
CA ALA A 189 -4.26 -18.63 -0.54
C ALA A 189 -3.93 -19.85 0.33
N MET A 190 -4.48 -21.04 0.03
CA MET A 190 -4.19 -22.27 0.79
C MET A 190 -2.76 -22.77 0.57
N GLN A 191 -2.10 -22.34 -0.50
CA GLN A 191 -0.71 -22.69 -0.80
C GLN A 191 0.30 -21.71 -0.18
N ILE A 192 -0.17 -20.60 0.39
CA ILE A 192 0.66 -19.53 0.94
C ILE A 192 0.43 -19.46 2.45
N ARG A 193 1.52 -19.52 3.21
CA ARG A 193 1.55 -19.28 4.65
C ARG A 193 2.19 -17.92 4.90
N ALA A 194 1.58 -17.14 5.78
CA ALA A 194 2.11 -15.87 6.22
C ALA A 194 2.32 -15.86 7.72
N SER A 195 3.39 -15.17 8.16
CA SER A 195 3.63 -14.79 9.54
C SER A 195 4.00 -13.31 9.59
N CYS A 196 3.75 -12.66 10.73
CA CYS A 196 4.11 -11.27 10.97
C CYS A 196 4.81 -11.18 12.33
N GLU A 197 5.96 -10.51 12.36
CA GLU A 197 6.69 -10.18 13.59
C GLU A 197 7.27 -8.77 13.47
N ASN A 198 6.96 -7.88 14.43
CA ASN A 198 7.33 -6.47 14.42
C ASN A 198 6.99 -5.78 13.09
N PHE A 199 5.76 -5.97 12.59
CA PHE A 199 5.27 -5.43 11.32
C PHE A 199 6.03 -5.88 10.06
N ARG A 200 6.88 -6.91 10.19
CA ARG A 200 7.59 -7.55 9.06
C ARG A 200 6.91 -8.86 8.71
N ILE A 201 6.50 -8.97 7.45
CA ILE A 201 5.82 -10.14 6.93
C ILE A 201 6.85 -11.14 6.39
N THR A 202 6.64 -12.42 6.67
CA THR A 202 7.30 -13.52 5.95
C THR A 202 6.24 -14.34 5.22
N LEU A 203 6.42 -14.49 3.91
CA LEU A 203 5.57 -15.32 3.05
C LEU A 203 6.32 -16.61 2.70
N GLN A 204 5.68 -17.75 2.91
CA GLN A 204 6.22 -19.08 2.63
C GLN A 204 5.19 -19.92 1.88
N GLY A 205 5.63 -20.93 1.15
CA GLY A 205 4.72 -21.83 0.45
C GLY A 205 5.25 -22.23 -0.91
N ALA A 206 4.35 -22.71 -1.76
CA ALA A 206 4.71 -23.13 -3.11
C ALA A 206 3.63 -22.68 -4.10
N VAL A 207 4.01 -21.99 -5.17
CA VAL A 207 3.09 -21.52 -6.23
C VAL A 207 3.53 -22.04 -7.60
N SER A 208 2.66 -21.93 -8.61
CA SER A 208 2.92 -22.51 -9.94
C SER A 208 3.76 -21.62 -10.86
N GLY A 209 4.00 -20.35 -10.51
CA GLY A 209 4.78 -19.43 -11.33
C GLY A 209 5.28 -18.19 -10.59
N GLU A 210 6.28 -17.54 -11.16
CA GLU A 210 6.90 -16.30 -10.65
C GLU A 210 5.89 -15.14 -10.52
N GLU A 211 4.87 -15.10 -11.38
CA GLU A 211 3.82 -14.10 -11.30
C GLU A 211 3.08 -14.14 -9.96
N GLN A 212 2.66 -15.34 -9.55
CA GLN A 212 1.92 -15.55 -8.31
C GLN A 212 2.79 -15.25 -7.09
N LYS A 213 4.08 -15.61 -7.17
CA LYS A 213 5.06 -15.26 -6.15
C LYS A 213 5.16 -13.73 -5.99
N ARG A 214 5.22 -13.00 -7.10
CA ARG A 214 5.33 -11.53 -7.10
C ARG A 214 4.02 -10.85 -6.65
N LEU A 215 2.87 -11.38 -7.05
CA LEU A 215 1.55 -10.87 -6.64
C LEU A 215 1.37 -10.99 -5.12
N ALA A 216 1.69 -12.16 -4.54
CA ALA A 216 1.60 -12.35 -3.09
C ALA A 216 2.46 -11.35 -2.30
N GLU A 217 3.64 -11.02 -2.81
CA GLU A 217 4.50 -9.99 -2.22
C GLU A 217 3.94 -8.57 -2.41
N SER A 218 3.44 -8.26 -3.61
CA SER A 218 2.79 -6.98 -3.88
C SER A 218 1.59 -6.74 -2.97
N ASP A 219 0.79 -7.78 -2.72
CA ASP A 219 -0.35 -7.76 -1.81
C ASP A 219 0.05 -7.49 -0.35
N ALA A 220 1.14 -8.11 0.09
CA ALA A 220 1.71 -7.82 1.41
C ALA A 220 2.20 -6.37 1.52
N TRP A 221 2.86 -5.84 0.49
CA TRP A 221 3.31 -4.46 0.47
C TRP A 221 2.17 -3.43 0.42
N ALA A 222 1.04 -3.77 -0.20
CA ALA A 222 -0.14 -2.90 -0.29
C ALA A 222 -0.82 -2.63 1.07
N LEU A 223 -0.56 -3.47 2.08
CA LEU A 223 -1.10 -3.27 3.42
C LEU A 223 -0.46 -2.07 4.12
N PHE A 224 -1.30 -1.29 4.79
CA PHE A 224 -0.85 -0.25 5.70
C PHE A 224 -0.16 -0.86 6.94
N ALA A 225 0.84 -0.15 7.46
CA ALA A 225 1.71 -0.53 8.59
C ALA A 225 2.68 -1.68 8.34
N VAL A 226 2.77 -2.23 7.13
CA VAL A 226 3.83 -3.20 6.79
C VAL A 226 5.14 -2.47 6.54
N ASP A 227 6.15 -2.79 7.35
CA ASP A 227 7.49 -2.23 7.29
C ASP A 227 8.39 -2.99 6.32
N ASP A 228 8.26 -4.32 6.27
CA ASP A 228 9.10 -5.17 5.42
C ASP A 228 8.37 -6.47 5.01
N VAL A 229 8.79 -7.04 3.88
CA VAL A 229 8.24 -8.30 3.36
C VAL A 229 9.39 -9.19 2.90
N THR A 230 9.49 -10.37 3.51
CA THR A 230 10.40 -11.44 3.07
C THR A 230 9.59 -12.50 2.32
N ASN A 231 9.86 -12.65 1.02
CA ASN A 231 9.16 -13.60 0.15
C ASN A 231 9.96 -14.89 -0.08
N GLU A 232 9.70 -15.89 0.75
CA GLU A 232 10.30 -17.24 0.68
C GLU A 232 9.40 -18.25 -0.05
N ILE A 233 8.42 -17.79 -0.83
CA ILE A 233 7.59 -18.69 -1.65
C ILE A 233 8.45 -19.37 -2.71
N GLU A 234 8.30 -20.69 -2.85
CA GLU A 234 8.95 -21.48 -3.87
C GLU A 234 8.10 -21.57 -5.14
N VAL A 235 8.72 -21.53 -6.31
CA VAL A 235 8.02 -21.79 -7.57
C VAL A 235 8.19 -23.25 -7.94
N VAL A 236 7.10 -24.00 -7.87
CA VAL A 236 7.05 -25.42 -8.22
C VAL A 236 6.36 -25.57 -9.57
N GLN A 237 7.07 -26.10 -10.57
CA GLN A 237 6.45 -26.44 -11.84
C GLN A 237 5.44 -27.56 -11.61
N SER A 238 4.15 -27.25 -11.75
CA SER A 238 3.12 -28.28 -11.80
C SER A 238 3.36 -29.13 -13.05
N ALA A 239 3.72 -30.40 -12.86
CA ALA A 239 3.92 -31.33 -13.96
C ALA A 239 2.67 -31.37 -14.82
N ARG A 240 2.78 -30.89 -16.06
CA ARG A 240 1.72 -30.91 -17.07
C ARG A 240 1.17 -32.35 -17.18
N ARG A 241 -0.06 -32.59 -16.71
CA ARG A 241 -0.80 -33.82 -16.96
C ARG A 241 -1.62 -33.70 -18.23
#